data_AF-I7J6L3-F1
#
_entry.id   AF-I7J6L3-F1
#
_cell.length_a   1.000
_cell.length_b   1.000
_cell.length_c   1.000
_cell.angle_alpha   90.00
_cell.angle_beta   90.00
_cell.angle_gamma   90.00
#
_symmetry.space_group_name_H-M   'P 1'
#
loop_
_entity.id
_entity.type
_entity.pdbx_description
1 polymer ?
#
loop_
_entity_poly.entity_id
_entity_poly.type
_entity_poly.pdbx_seq_one_letter_code
_entity_poly.pdbx_strand_id
1 'polypeptide(L)' 'MFDVNIIFKIGMIGIVIIILDKIFDSQGKSDFATLTTLGGIIIILFLTINMLIKLFDTVKSMFQF' A
#
# COMPACT_ATOMS: atom_id res chain seq x y z
N MET A 1 16.13 -15.46 -2.54
CA MET A 1 15.44 -15.10 -3.80
C MET A 1 14.69 -13.80 -3.53
N PHE A 2 14.81 -12.79 -4.37
CA PHE A 2 14.13 -11.49 -4.15
C PHE A 2 12.63 -11.75 -3.97
N ASP A 3 12.08 -11.34 -2.83
CA ASP A 3 10.69 -11.59 -2.48
C ASP A 3 9.80 -10.58 -3.25
N VAL A 4 9.62 -10.84 -4.55
CA VAL A 4 8.82 -10.01 -5.48
C VAL A 4 7.34 -9.92 -5.04
N ASN A 5 6.96 -10.81 -4.12
CA ASN A 5 5.63 -10.90 -3.53
C ASN A 5 5.16 -9.56 -2.94
N ILE A 6 6.08 -8.77 -2.36
CA ILE A 6 5.75 -7.45 -1.80
C ILE A 6 5.44 -6.42 -2.88
N ILE A 7 6.21 -6.44 -3.98
CA ILE A 7 6.00 -5.54 -5.13
C ILE A 7 4.67 -5.88 -5.80
N PHE A 8 4.37 -7.17 -5.97
CA PHE A 8 3.08 -7.63 -6.48
C PHE A 8 1.91 -7.23 -5.58
N LYS A 9 2.07 -7.33 -4.27
CA LYS A 9 1.02 -6.96 -3.31
C LYS A 9 0.69 -5.47 -3.38
N ILE A 10 1.70 -4.60 -3.46
CA ILE A 10 1.51 -3.14 -3.60
C ILE A 10 0.94 -2.82 -5.00
N GLY A 11 1.46 -3.45 -6.05
CA GLY A 11 1.00 -3.25 -7.43
C GLY A 11 -0.47 -3.63 -7.63
N MET A 12 -0.92 -4.76 -7.08
CA MET A 12 -2.34 -5.17 -7.14
C MET A 12 -3.26 -4.17 -6.43
N ILE A 13 -2.85 -3.66 -5.27
CA ILE A 13 -3.61 -2.63 -4.55
C ILE A 13 -3.72 -1.36 -5.40
N GLY A 14 -2.62 -0.94 -6.06
CA GLY A 14 -2.62 0.20 -6.98
C GLY A 14 -3.60 0.04 -8.14
N ILE A 15 -3.64 -1.14 -8.77
CA ILE A 15 -4.59 -1.44 -9.86
C ILE A 15 -6.04 -1.32 -9.37
N VAL A 16 -6.36 -1.87 -8.19
CA VAL A 16 -7.71 -1.81 -7.61
C VAL A 16 -8.13 -0.35 -7.35
N ILE A 17 -7.24 0.46 -6.78
CA ILE A 17 -7.52 1.89 -6.52
C ILE A 17 -7.84 2.61 -7.82
N ILE A 18 -7.04 2.43 -8.87
CA ILE A 18 -7.25 3.07 -10.18
C ILE A 18 -8.58 2.65 -10.80
N ILE A 19 -8.95 1.37 -10.66
CA ILE A 19 -10.25 0.88 -11.16
C ILE A 19 -11.40 1.53 -10.40
N LEU A 20 -11.31 1.63 -9.07
CA LEU A 20 -12.34 2.27 -8.25
C LEU A 20 -12.47 3.77 -8.56
N ASP A 21 -11.34 4.46 -8.70
CA ASP A 21 -11.28 5.87 -9.06
C ASP A 21 -12.01 6.13 -10.39
N LYS A 22 -11.71 5.33 -11.43
CA LYS A 22 -12.42 5.38 -12.73
C LYS A 22 -13.91 5.09 -12.62
N ILE A 23 -14.32 4.16 -11.75
CA ILE A 23 -15.73 3.83 -11.54
C ILE A 23 -16.45 5.01 -10.88
N PHE A 24 -15.86 5.63 -9.86
CA PHE A 24 -16.45 6.78 -9.18
C PHE A 24 -16.54 8.01 -10.09
N ASP A 25 -15.50 8.27 -10.88
CA ASP A 25 -15.52 9.32 -11.90
C ASP A 25 -16.59 9.08 -12.96
N SER A 26 -16.74 7.83 -13.42
CA SER A 26 -17.80 7.47 -14.40
C SER A 26 -19.22 7.68 -13.87
N GLN A 27 -19.39 7.67 -12.55
CA GLN A 27 -20.68 7.87 -11.87
C GLN A 27 -20.93 9.35 -11.50
N GLY A 28 -20.03 10.27 -11.90
CA GLY A 28 -20.12 11.69 -11.56
C GLY A 28 -19.86 11.99 -10.08
N LYS A 29 -19.20 11.08 -9.35
CA LYS A 29 -18.91 11.20 -7.92
C LYS A 29 -17.41 11.40 -7.66
N SER A 30 -16.86 12.48 -8.22
CA SER A 30 -15.43 12.83 -8.13
C SER A 30 -14.90 12.95 -6.69
N ASP A 31 -15.76 13.34 -5.74
CA ASP A 31 -15.39 13.45 -4.34
C ASP A 31 -15.02 12.08 -3.74
N PHE A 32 -15.77 11.03 -4.10
CA PHE A 32 -15.50 9.66 -3.64
C PHE A 32 -14.28 9.05 -4.34
N ALA A 33 -14.03 9.42 -5.60
CA ALA A 33 -12.83 9.01 -6.34
C ALA A 33 -11.56 9.53 -5.63
N THR A 34 -11.57 10.83 -5.31
CA THR A 34 -10.47 11.50 -4.59
C THR A 34 -10.22 10.88 -3.20
N LEU A 35 -11.28 10.62 -2.44
CA LEU A 35 -11.18 9.96 -1.12
C LEU A 35 -10.65 8.52 -1.24
N THR A 36 -11.00 7.80 -2.30
CA THR A 36 -10.51 6.44 -2.55
C THR A 36 -9.02 6.43 -2.86
N THR A 37 -8.56 7.36 -3.69
CA THR A 37 -7.13 7.52 -3.98
C THR A 37 -6.34 7.86 -2.71
N LEU A 38 -6.87 8.74 -1.86
CA LEU A 38 -6.25 9.08 -0.57
C LEU A 38 -6.18 7.87 0.38
N GLY A 39 -7.29 7.11 0.50
CA GLY A 39 -7.33 5.87 1.27
C GLY A 39 -6.33 4.82 0.76
N GLY A 40 -6.18 4.73 -0.56
CA GLY A 40 -5.20 3.88 -1.22
C GLY A 40 -3.76 4.20 -0.82
N ILE A 41 -3.40 5.49 -0.80
CA ILE A 41 -2.08 5.95 -0.35
C ILE A 41 -1.84 5.57 1.12
N ILE A 42 -2.85 5.78 1.99
CA ILE A 42 -2.75 5.43 3.40
C ILE A 42 -2.43 3.93 3.58
N ILE A 43 -3.10 3.05 2.83
CA ILE A 43 -2.86 1.60 2.88
C ILE A 43 -1.40 1.27 2.49
N ILE A 44 -0.88 1.91 1.45
CA ILE A 44 0.51 1.70 1.00
C ILE A 44 1.51 2.18 2.06
N LEU A 45 1.23 3.30 2.71
CA LEU A 45 2.05 3.80 3.83
C LEU A 45 2.07 2.81 4.99
N PHE A 46 0.92 2.23 5.37
CA PHE A 46 0.86 1.19 6.42
C PHE A 46 1.69 -0.05 6.06
N LEU A 47 1.63 -0.50 4.81
CA LEU A 47 2.46 -1.62 4.34
C LEU A 47 3.96 -1.31 4.46
N THR A 48 4.33 -0.07 4.17
CA THR A 48 5.73 0.40 4.25
C THR A 48 6.21 0.47 5.71
N ILE A 49 5.39 1.00 6.62
CA ILE A 49 5.70 1.04 8.07
C ILE A 49 5.93 -0.36 8.61
N ASN A 50 5.08 -1.33 8.26
CA ASN A 50 5.24 -2.70 8.71
C ASN A 50 6.55 -3.35 8.21
N MET A 51 7.00 -3.00 7.00
CA MET A 51 8.32 -3.41 6.51
C MET A 51 9.44 -2.80 7.33
N LEU A 52 9.36 -1.50 7.64
CA LEU A 52 10.35 -0.82 8.46
C LEU A 52 10.47 -1.48 9.84
N ILE A 53 9.33 -1.76 10.50
CA ILE A 53 9.31 -2.43 11.80
C ILE A 53 10.04 -3.77 11.73
N LYS A 54 9.76 -4.61 10.73
CA LYS A 54 10.46 -5.90 10.55
C LYS A 54 11.97 -5.74 10.39
N LEU A 55 12.41 -4.71 9.67
CA LEU A 55 13.84 -4.42 9.54
C LEU A 55 14.44 -4.00 10.88
N PHE A 56 13.76 -3.12 11.62
CA PHE A 56 14.19 -2.72 12.96
C PHE A 56 14.24 -3.90 13.93
N ASP A 57 13.26 -4.79 13.92
CA ASP A 57 13.24 -6.00 14.74
C ASP A 57 14.39 -6.94 14.37
N THR A 58 14.69 -7.07 13.08
CA THR A 58 15.83 -7.85 12.58
C THR A 58 17.13 -7.27 13.11
N VAL A 59 17.33 -5.96 12.98
CA VAL A 59 18.51 -5.26 13.51
C VAL A 59 18.60 -5.45 15.01
N LYS A 60 17.52 -5.21 15.76
CA LYS A 60 17.48 -5.38 17.22
C LYS A 60 17.85 -6.80 17.64
N SER A 61 17.40 -7.82 16.92
CA SER A 61 17.74 -9.22 17.21
C SER A 61 19.23 -9.53 17.05
N MET A 62 19.92 -8.87 16.11
CA MET A 62 21.36 -9.02 15.91
C MET A 62 22.19 -8.38 17.02
N PHE A 63 21.66 -7.34 17.66
CA PHE A 63 22.32 -6.65 18.78
C PHE A 63 21.93 -7.20 20.16
N GLN A 64 20.96 -8.10 20.23
CA GLN A 64 20.53 -8.77 21.48
C GLN A 64 21.14 -10.17 21.67
N PHE A 65 22.14 -10.53 20.86
CA PHE A 65 22.95 -11.75 20.99
C PHE A 65 24.35 -11.45 21.52
#